data_AF-A0A942FLY1-F1
#
_entry.id   AF-A0A942FLY1-F1
#
_cell.length_a   1.000
_cell.length_b   1.000
_cell.length_c   1.000
_cell.angle_alpha   90.00
_cell.angle_beta   90.00
_cell.angle_gamma   90.00
#
_symmetry.space_group_name_H-M   'P 1'
#
loop_
_entity.id
_entity.type
_entity.pdbx_description
1 polymer ?
#
loop_
_entity_poly.entity_id
_entity_poly.type
_entity_poly.pdbx_seq_one_letter_code
_entity_poly.pdbx_strand_id
1 'polypeptide(L)'
;MHSGKRFIPIIPLFLSLFIFVQFAQAETPFDITECASITITMVSDIKEFMVFGLEAKGIVFSHHENKAFNNCAFHVVGINKVAGGKRVGDNYFKFIDPDGDVIVGELSVVEPEKTMTFLYGTGKWKGIK
;
A
#
# COMPACT_ATOMS: atom_id res chain seq x y z
N MET A 1 -42.06 -12.18 -51.23
CA MET A 1 -42.10 -12.97 -49.97
C MET A 1 -40.80 -12.68 -49.22
N HIS A 2 -40.82 -11.73 -48.28
CA HIS A 2 -39.64 -11.25 -47.54
C HIS A 2 -39.28 -12.19 -46.39
N SER A 3 -38.04 -12.70 -46.37
CA SER A 3 -37.48 -13.43 -45.23
C SER A 3 -36.68 -12.45 -44.38
N GLY A 4 -37.26 -12.06 -43.23
CA GLY A 4 -36.65 -11.15 -42.26
C GLY A 4 -35.63 -11.87 -41.39
N LYS A 5 -34.36 -11.47 -41.49
CA LYS A 5 -33.28 -11.92 -40.60
C LYS A 5 -33.46 -11.24 -39.23
N ARG A 6 -33.65 -12.04 -38.18
CA ARG A 6 -33.67 -11.56 -36.79
C ARG A 6 -32.27 -11.11 -36.38
N PHE A 7 -32.08 -9.81 -36.18
CA PHE A 7 -30.89 -9.25 -35.57
C PHE A 7 -30.92 -9.55 -34.06
N ILE A 8 -29.97 -10.35 -33.58
CA ILE A 8 -29.72 -10.54 -32.15
C ILE A 8 -29.00 -9.27 -31.67
N PRO A 9 -29.49 -8.55 -30.66
CA PRO A 9 -28.83 -7.33 -30.20
C PRO A 9 -27.54 -7.72 -29.47
N ILE A 10 -26.39 -7.43 -30.08
CA ILE A 10 -25.04 -7.60 -29.51
C ILE A 10 -24.75 -6.52 -28.45
N ILE A 11 -25.46 -5.40 -28.53
CA ILE A 11 -25.29 -4.19 -27.71
C ILE A 11 -25.50 -4.40 -26.18
N PRO A 12 -26.54 -5.11 -25.69
CA PRO A 12 -26.73 -5.31 -24.25
C PRO A 12 -25.69 -6.24 -23.61
N LEU A 13 -25.02 -7.10 -24.39
CA LEU A 13 -23.96 -8.00 -23.91
C LEU A 13 -22.65 -7.25 -23.64
N PHE A 14 -22.33 -6.24 -24.46
CA PHE A 14 -21.18 -5.38 -24.22
C PHE A 14 -21.42 -4.43 -23.05
N LEU A 15 -22.64 -3.88 -22.92
CA LEU A 15 -22.95 -2.94 -21.84
C LEU A 15 -22.91 -3.61 -20.45
N SER A 16 -23.30 -4.90 -20.35
CA SER A 16 -23.17 -5.63 -19.09
C SER A 16 -21.71 -5.88 -18.70
N LEU A 17 -20.83 -6.17 -19.68
CA LEU A 17 -19.41 -6.42 -19.44
C LEU A 17 -18.68 -5.18 -18.89
N PHE A 18 -19.06 -3.97 -19.34
CA PHE A 18 -18.46 -2.72 -18.88
C PHE A 18 -18.84 -2.35 -17.44
N ILE A 19 -20.04 -2.73 -16.97
CA ILE A 19 -20.49 -2.41 -15.61
C ILE A 19 -19.73 -3.24 -14.57
N PHE A 20 -19.36 -4.49 -14.88
CA PHE A 20 -18.61 -5.34 -13.93
C PHE A 20 -17.15 -4.92 -13.70
N VAL A 21 -16.51 -4.25 -14.68
CA VAL A 21 -15.10 -3.82 -14.52
C VAL A 21 -14.96 -2.69 -13.51
N GLN A 22 -15.95 -1.81 -13.40
CA GLN A 22 -15.90 -0.64 -12.51
C GLN A 22 -15.94 -1.02 -11.01
N PHE A 23 -16.53 -2.17 -10.65
CA PHE A 23 -16.59 -2.63 -9.26
C PHE A 23 -15.30 -3.32 -8.78
N ALA A 24 -14.34 -3.61 -9.67
CA ALA A 24 -13.10 -4.32 -9.30
C ALA A 24 -11.98 -3.39 -8.77
N GLN A 25 -12.18 -2.07 -8.79
CA GLN A 25 -11.22 -1.08 -8.27
C GLN A 25 -11.69 -0.39 -6.98
N ALA A 26 -12.47 -1.08 -6.14
CA ALA A 26 -12.66 -0.61 -4.77
C ALA A 26 -11.31 -0.73 -4.02
N GLU A 27 -10.87 0.36 -3.39
CA GLU A 27 -9.78 0.33 -2.42
C GLU A 27 -10.06 -0.79 -1.41
N THR A 28 -9.23 -1.83 -1.41
CA THR A 28 -9.44 -2.95 -0.47
C THR A 28 -8.95 -2.50 0.89
N PRO A 29 -9.84 -2.34 1.88
CA PRO A 29 -9.39 -1.99 3.22
C PRO A 29 -8.48 -3.10 3.73
N PHE A 30 -7.38 -2.72 4.38
CA PHE A 30 -6.56 -3.66 5.13
C PHE A 30 -6.50 -3.21 6.58
N ASP A 31 -6.56 -4.20 7.47
CA ASP A 31 -6.41 -4.01 8.91
C ASP A 31 -5.22 -4.86 9.35
N ILE A 32 -4.22 -4.21 9.92
CA ILE A 32 -2.94 -4.80 10.27
C ILE A 32 -2.44 -4.31 11.63
N THR A 33 -1.70 -5.17 12.33
CA THR A 33 -0.91 -4.81 13.50
C THR A 33 0.56 -5.07 13.22
N GLU A 34 1.42 -4.14 13.65
CA GLU A 34 2.86 -4.22 13.47
C GLU A 34 3.54 -4.52 14.81
N CYS A 35 4.46 -5.50 14.82
CA CYS A 35 5.42 -5.67 15.91
C CYS A 35 6.80 -5.25 15.39
N ALA A 36 7.36 -4.17 15.95
CA ALA A 36 8.51 -3.48 15.39
C ALA A 36 9.59 -3.17 16.43
N SER A 37 10.84 -3.24 15.99
CA SER A 37 11.98 -2.58 16.63
C SER A 37 12.33 -1.33 15.82
N ILE A 38 12.52 -0.19 16.50
CA ILE A 38 12.75 1.11 15.88
C ILE A 38 14.03 1.71 16.44
N THR A 39 14.91 2.15 15.54
CA THR A 39 16.08 2.98 15.84
C THR A 39 15.82 4.39 15.32
N ILE A 40 16.02 5.38 16.18
CA ILE A 40 15.92 6.80 15.84
C ILE A 40 17.30 7.43 16.00
N THR A 41 17.74 8.14 14.96
CA THR A 41 18.98 8.91 14.99
C THR A 41 18.64 10.38 14.88
N MET A 42 18.88 11.15 15.94
CA MET A 42 18.57 12.58 15.96
C MET A 42 19.56 13.37 15.10
N VAL A 43 19.03 14.21 14.22
CA VAL A 43 19.78 15.23 13.48
C VAL A 43 19.63 16.59 14.18
N SER A 44 18.45 16.87 14.73
CA SER A 44 18.14 18.05 15.57
C SER A 44 17.07 17.67 16.58
N ASP A 45 17.22 18.09 17.83
CA ASP A 45 16.29 17.82 18.94
C ASP A 45 15.76 19.10 19.60
N ILE A 46 15.76 20.21 18.87
CA ILE A 46 15.25 21.49 19.36
C ILE A 46 13.76 21.34 19.68
N LYS A 47 13.33 21.86 20.83
CA LYS A 47 11.97 21.69 21.39
C LYS A 47 10.82 21.91 20.39
N GLU A 48 10.99 22.85 19.47
CA GLU A 48 9.97 23.23 18.48
C GLU A 48 10.19 22.60 17.10
N PHE A 49 11.37 21.99 16.88
CA PHE A 49 11.81 21.47 15.61
C PHE A 49 12.75 20.27 15.77
N MET A 50 12.23 19.08 15.49
CA MET A 50 13.01 17.85 15.47
C MET A 50 13.24 17.40 14.05
N VAL A 51 14.44 16.89 13.76
CA VAL A 51 14.76 16.16 12.53
C VAL A 51 15.46 14.89 12.93
N PHE A 52 15.05 13.75 12.38
CA PHE A 52 15.62 12.46 12.72
C PHE A 52 15.56 11.46 11.57
N GLY A 53 16.57 10.61 11.51
CA GLY A 53 16.52 9.37 10.76
C GLY A 53 15.75 8.31 11.53
N LEU A 54 14.97 7.52 10.83
CA LEU A 54 14.25 6.36 11.35
C LEU A 54 14.67 5.12 10.58
N GLU A 55 14.96 4.05 11.31
CA GLU A 55 15.02 2.68 10.78
C GLU A 55 14.12 1.79 11.64
N ALA A 56 13.16 1.11 11.02
CA ALA A 56 12.27 0.17 11.70
C ALA A 56 12.31 -1.19 11.01
N LYS A 57 12.34 -2.27 11.80
CA LYS A 57 12.24 -3.65 11.32
C LYS A 57 11.22 -4.39 12.14
N GLY A 58 10.42 -5.24 11.50
CA GLY A 58 9.35 -5.92 12.22
C GLY A 58 8.61 -6.95 11.39
N ILE A 59 7.44 -7.32 11.88
CA ILE A 59 6.51 -8.23 11.24
C ILE A 59 5.09 -7.68 11.31
N VAL A 60 4.30 -7.93 10.26
CA VAL A 60 2.90 -7.55 10.14
C VAL A 60 2.00 -8.73 10.44
N PHE A 61 0.94 -8.49 11.21
CA PHE A 61 -0.16 -9.42 11.45
C PHE A 61 -1.42 -8.85 10.78
N SER A 62 -1.99 -9.58 9.82
CA SER A 62 -3.17 -9.12 9.09
C SER A 62 -4.44 -9.62 9.74
N HIS A 63 -5.37 -8.72 10.03
CA HIS A 63 -6.69 -9.05 10.57
C HIS A 63 -7.72 -9.23 9.46
N HIS A 64 -7.55 -8.56 8.32
CA HIS A 64 -8.40 -8.70 7.13
C HIS A 64 -8.50 -10.16 6.62
N GLU A 65 -9.64 -10.55 6.05
CA GLU A 65 -9.94 -11.93 5.62
C GLU A 65 -8.97 -12.46 4.56
N ASN A 66 -8.51 -11.62 3.63
CA ASN A 66 -7.57 -12.01 2.58
C ASN A 66 -6.15 -12.31 3.08
N LYS A 67 -5.82 -11.94 4.33
CA LYS A 67 -4.50 -12.12 4.96
C LYS A 67 -3.31 -11.69 4.09
N ALA A 68 -3.50 -10.71 3.21
CA ALA A 68 -2.52 -10.38 2.16
C ALA A 68 -1.13 -10.03 2.71
N PHE A 69 -1.07 -9.36 3.88
CA PHE A 69 0.17 -8.97 4.54
C PHE A 69 0.51 -9.80 5.78
N ASN A 70 -0.17 -10.93 5.99
CA ASN A 70 0.01 -11.71 7.21
C ASN A 70 1.40 -12.35 7.26
N ASN A 71 2.09 -12.17 8.39
CA ASN A 71 3.45 -12.63 8.63
C ASN A 71 4.49 -12.04 7.65
N CYS A 72 4.18 -10.92 6.99
CA CYS A 72 5.18 -10.22 6.20
C CYS A 72 6.21 -9.57 7.13
N ALA A 73 7.48 -9.91 6.95
CA ALA A 73 8.57 -9.14 7.55
C ALA A 73 8.67 -7.79 6.86
N PHE A 74 9.01 -6.75 7.61
CA PHE A 74 9.17 -5.41 7.05
C PHE A 74 10.45 -4.73 7.48
N HIS A 75 10.90 -3.81 6.63
CA HIS A 75 12.00 -2.89 6.91
C HIS A 75 11.62 -1.52 6.35
N VAL A 76 11.67 -0.49 7.19
CA VAL A 76 11.40 0.91 6.84
C VAL A 76 12.64 1.73 7.16
N VAL A 77 13.02 2.64 6.26
CA VAL A 77 14.06 3.64 6.47
C VAL A 77 13.58 5.00 5.98
N GLY A 78 13.93 6.09 6.65
CA GLY A 78 13.55 7.41 6.17
C GLY A 78 14.05 8.57 7.02
N ILE A 79 13.82 9.78 6.54
CA ILE A 79 14.09 11.02 7.26
C ILE A 79 12.75 11.67 7.59
N ASN A 80 12.61 12.09 8.84
CA ASN A 80 11.41 12.68 9.37
C ASN A 80 11.74 14.00 10.05
N LYS A 81 10.77 14.91 10.03
CA LYS A 81 10.78 16.15 10.78
C LYS A 81 9.50 16.29 11.60
N VAL A 82 9.60 16.88 12.78
CA VAL A 82 8.46 17.33 13.57
C VAL A 82 8.59 18.83 13.72
N ALA A 83 7.62 19.57 13.20
CA ALA A 83 7.54 21.01 13.31
C ALA A 83 6.10 21.41 13.66
N GLY A 84 5.93 22.27 14.67
CA GLY A 84 4.59 22.66 15.12
C GLY A 84 3.73 21.48 15.57
N GLY A 85 4.36 20.45 16.16
CA GLY A 85 3.67 19.24 16.66
C GLY A 85 3.21 18.27 15.57
N LYS A 86 3.53 18.51 14.30
CA LYS A 86 3.17 17.62 13.18
C LYS A 86 4.40 16.94 12.62
N ARG A 87 4.34 15.62 12.47
CA ARG A 87 5.36 14.86 11.74
C ARG A 87 5.11 14.90 10.24
N VAL A 88 6.18 15.17 9.50
CA VAL A 88 6.27 14.96 8.06
C VAL A 88 7.51 14.11 7.77
N GLY A 89 7.42 13.15 6.87
CA GLY A 89 8.60 12.37 6.51
C GLY A 89 8.44 11.60 5.21
N ASP A 90 9.59 11.41 4.56
CA ASP A 90 9.74 10.62 3.36
C ASP A 90 10.50 9.35 3.75
N ASN A 91 9.84 8.21 3.57
CA ASN A 91 10.37 6.93 3.99
C ASN A 91 10.25 5.93 2.83
N TYR A 92 11.12 4.94 2.85
CA TYR A 92 11.08 3.79 1.97
C TYR A 92 10.82 2.55 2.81
N PHE A 93 10.01 1.64 2.28
CA PHE A 93 9.72 0.38 2.95
C PHE A 93 9.96 -0.80 2.02
N LYS A 94 10.18 -1.95 2.66
CA LYS A 94 10.20 -3.25 2.04
C LYS A 94 9.37 -4.20 2.88
N PHE A 95 8.45 -4.92 2.24
CA PHE A 95 7.83 -6.13 2.80
C PHE A 95 8.44 -7.37 2.16
N ILE A 96 8.61 -8.42 2.95
CA ILE A 96 8.99 -9.76 2.49
C ILE A 96 7.95 -10.71 3.07
N ASP A 97 7.20 -11.38 2.21
CA ASP A 97 6.21 -12.34 2.65
C ASP A 97 6.85 -13.69 3.02
N PRO A 98 6.09 -14.64 3.61
CA PRO A 98 6.62 -15.94 4.02
C PRO A 98 7.19 -16.80 2.87
N ASP A 99 6.77 -16.54 1.62
CA ASP A 99 7.26 -17.24 0.43
C ASP A 99 8.56 -16.62 -0.10
N GLY A 100 8.98 -15.49 0.49
CA GLY A 100 10.17 -14.74 0.11
C GLY A 100 9.92 -13.71 -0.99
N ASP A 101 8.67 -13.52 -1.41
CA ASP A 101 8.33 -12.47 -2.37
C ASP A 101 8.36 -11.09 -1.71
N VAL A 102 8.81 -10.10 -2.47
CA VAL A 102 9.16 -8.77 -1.98
C VAL A 102 8.23 -7.72 -2.56
N ILE A 103 7.84 -6.76 -1.74
CA ILE A 103 7.26 -5.47 -2.14
C ILE A 103 8.21 -4.36 -1.68
N VAL A 104 8.52 -3.40 -2.54
CA VAL A 104 9.24 -2.18 -2.17
C VAL A 104 8.38 -0.98 -2.52
N GLY A 105 8.38 0.03 -1.65
CA GLY A 105 7.61 1.24 -1.87
C GLY A 105 8.08 2.44 -1.07
N GLU A 106 7.31 3.50 -1.21
CA GLU A 106 7.47 4.77 -0.50
C GLU A 106 6.34 4.95 0.51
N LEU A 107 6.67 5.51 1.67
CA LEU A 107 5.77 5.86 2.74
C LEU A 107 5.93 7.35 3.06
N SER A 108 4.98 8.14 2.57
CA SER A 108 4.85 9.55 2.89
C SER A 108 4.02 9.70 4.16
N VAL A 109 4.60 10.37 5.15
CA VAL A 109 3.92 10.66 6.43
C VAL A 109 3.56 12.12 6.45
N VAL A 110 2.27 12.42 6.62
CA VAL A 110 1.75 13.76 6.94
C VAL A 110 0.71 13.55 8.02
N GLU A 111 1.15 13.58 9.28
CA GLU A 111 0.28 13.16 10.39
C GLU A 111 -1.08 13.88 10.41
N PRO A 112 -2.18 13.15 10.67
CA PRO A 112 -2.24 11.75 11.09
C PRO A 112 -2.19 10.72 9.94
N GLU A 113 -2.15 11.18 8.70
CA GLU A 113 -2.26 10.34 7.51
C GLU A 113 -0.90 9.77 7.09
N LYS A 114 -0.98 8.61 6.45
CA LYS A 114 0.17 7.91 5.86
C LYS A 114 -0.25 7.43 4.48
N THR A 115 0.52 7.77 3.47
CA THR A 115 0.31 7.27 2.11
C THR A 115 1.40 6.28 1.78
N MET A 116 1.01 5.07 1.42
CA MET A 116 1.91 4.00 1.01
C MET A 116 1.76 3.81 -0.51
N THR A 117 2.87 3.95 -1.24
CA THR A 117 2.90 3.77 -2.69
C THR A 117 3.79 2.59 -3.04
N PHE A 118 3.25 1.61 -3.78
CA PHE A 118 4.02 0.47 -4.23
C PHE A 118 4.82 0.82 -5.49
N LEU A 119 6.12 0.54 -5.46
CA LEU A 119 7.03 0.88 -6.56
C LEU A 119 7.52 -0.35 -7.31
N TYR A 120 7.69 -1.47 -6.59
CA TYR A 120 8.24 -2.70 -7.14
C TYR A 120 7.72 -3.91 -6.39
N GLY A 121 7.53 -5.02 -7.11
CA GLY A 121 7.11 -6.29 -6.53
C GLY A 121 7.70 -7.50 -7.27
N THR A 122 7.95 -8.59 -6.54
CA THR A 122 8.37 -9.90 -7.08
C THR A 122 7.26 -10.95 -6.96
N GLY A 123 7.44 -12.10 -7.62
CA GLY A 123 6.49 -13.23 -7.64
C GLY A 123 5.02 -12.79 -7.73
N LYS A 124 4.23 -13.07 -6.68
CA LYS A 124 2.79 -12.74 -6.67
C LYS A 124 2.47 -11.24 -6.61
N TRP A 125 3.45 -10.41 -6.25
CA TRP A 125 3.35 -8.95 -6.21
C TRP A 125 3.81 -8.28 -7.51
N LYS A 126 4.22 -9.04 -8.53
CA LYS A 126 4.62 -8.46 -9.82
C LYS A 126 3.48 -7.67 -10.45
N GLY A 127 3.80 -6.45 -10.88
CA GLY A 127 2.84 -5.56 -11.57
C GLY A 127 1.98 -4.72 -10.63
N ILE A 128 2.18 -4.81 -9.31
CA ILE A 128 1.55 -3.90 -8.36
C ILE A 128 2.00 -2.45 -8.60
N LYS A 129 1.05 -1.51 -8.55
CA LYS A 129 1.24 -0.07 -8.66
C LYS A 129 0.20 0.63 -7.80
#